data_AF-A0A7R7ELM8-F1
#
_entry.id   AF-A0A7R7ELM8-F1
#
_cell.length_a   1.000
_cell.length_b   1.000
_cell.length_c   1.000
_cell.angle_alpha   90.00
_cell.angle_beta   90.00
_cell.angle_gamma   90.00
#
_symmetry.space_group_name_H-M   'P 1'
#
loop_
_entity.id
_entity.type
_entity.pdbx_description
1 polymer ?
#
loop_
_entity_poly.entity_id
_entity_poly.type
_entity_poly.pdbx_seq_one_letter_code
_entity_poly.pdbx_strand_id
1 'polypeptide(L)'
;MRFNTISSKMLTVLLSVIILSMVVISFTSYHNSKQIIEEQITHNMDAELKSIMTDIEMKMQKVSTMTEQTARNVGTTYSTTKLKQYEEMLGKVIFDSDLVIGSGIWFEP
;
A
#
# COMPACT_ATOMS: atom_id res chain seq x y z
N MET A 1 -53.88 -25.97 -9.13
CA MET A 1 -53.50 -27.26 -9.76
C MET A 1 -53.71 -28.36 -8.72
N ARG A 2 -54.71 -29.24 -8.90
CA ARG A 2 -55.02 -30.31 -7.93
C ARG A 2 -54.22 -31.57 -8.28
N PHE A 3 -53.14 -31.83 -7.54
CA PHE A 3 -52.30 -33.03 -7.68
C PHE A 3 -52.97 -34.22 -6.99
N ASN A 4 -53.70 -35.03 -7.76
CA ASN A 4 -54.59 -36.08 -7.23
C ASN A 4 -53.94 -37.48 -7.12
N THR A 5 -52.67 -37.66 -7.52
CA THR A 5 -51.95 -38.95 -7.41
C THR A 5 -50.86 -38.89 -6.32
N ILE A 6 -50.67 -40.00 -5.59
CA ILE A 6 -49.70 -40.11 -4.48
C ILE A 6 -48.29 -39.73 -4.92
N SER A 7 -47.86 -40.15 -6.13
CA SER A 7 -46.55 -39.83 -6.69
C SER A 7 -46.33 -38.32 -6.90
N SER A 8 -47.38 -37.58 -7.28
CA SER A 8 -47.28 -36.14 -7.50
C SER A 8 -47.19 -35.35 -6.18
N LYS A 9 -47.85 -35.83 -5.11
CA LYS A 9 -47.68 -35.27 -3.76
C LYS A 9 -46.27 -35.48 -3.24
N MET A 10 -45.69 -36.67 -3.43
CA MET A 10 -44.32 -36.98 -3.01
C MET A 10 -43.28 -36.12 -3.77
N LEU A 11 -43.46 -35.97 -5.09
CA LEU A 11 -42.62 -35.12 -5.94
C LEU A 11 -42.68 -33.64 -5.51
N THR A 12 -43.86 -33.13 -5.16
CA THR A 12 -44.05 -31.74 -4.73
C THR A 12 -43.32 -31.46 -3.40
N VAL A 13 -43.38 -32.40 -2.46
CA VAL A 13 -42.66 -32.28 -1.18
C VAL A 13 -41.15 -32.27 -1.42
N LEU A 14 -40.62 -33.21 -2.20
CA LEU A 14 -39.19 -33.25 -2.53
C LEU A 14 -38.72 -31.98 -3.23
N LEU A 15 -39.48 -31.48 -4.23
CA LEU A 15 -39.17 -30.24 -4.93
C LEU A 15 -39.13 -29.05 -3.96
N SER A 16 -40.13 -28.93 -3.08
CA SER A 16 -40.18 -27.84 -2.10
C SER A 16 -38.98 -27.86 -1.15
N VAL A 17 -38.55 -29.04 -0.70
CA VAL A 17 -37.37 -29.19 0.18
C VAL A 17 -36.08 -28.79 -0.52
N ILE A 18 -35.90 -29.16 -1.80
CA ILE A 18 -34.73 -28.77 -2.60
C ILE A 18 -34.68 -27.26 -2.84
N ILE A 19 -35.83 -26.64 -3.15
CA ILE A 19 -35.90 -25.19 -3.31
C ILE A 19 -35.54 -24.50 -1.99
N LEU A 20 -36.05 -25.01 -0.86
CA LEU A 20 -35.76 -24.44 0.45
C LEU A 20 -34.26 -24.53 0.79
N SER A 21 -33.62 -25.67 0.50
CA SER A 21 -32.18 -25.84 0.73
C SER A 21 -31.35 -24.93 -0.19
N MET A 22 -31.74 -24.77 -1.46
CA MET A 22 -31.09 -23.84 -2.39
C MET A 22 -31.18 -22.39 -1.91
N VAL A 23 -32.31 -21.98 -1.35
CA VAL A 23 -32.49 -20.63 -0.79
C VAL A 23 -31.55 -20.41 0.38
N VAL A 24 -31.46 -21.37 1.30
CA VAL A 24 -30.56 -21.28 2.47
C VAL A 24 -29.09 -21.21 2.03
N ILE A 25 -28.67 -22.08 1.11
CA ILE A 25 -27.30 -22.07 0.59
C ILE A 25 -27.00 -20.74 -0.09
N SER A 26 -27.90 -20.25 -0.95
CA SER A 26 -27.71 -18.99 -1.67
C SER A 26 -27.58 -17.80 -0.73
N PHE A 27 -28.38 -17.76 0.34
CA PHE A 27 -28.31 -16.71 1.34
C PHE A 27 -26.97 -16.72 2.10
N THR A 28 -26.54 -17.89 2.56
CA THR A 28 -25.25 -18.05 3.24
C THR A 28 -24.08 -17.75 2.30
N SER A 29 -24.13 -18.22 1.06
CA SER A 29 -23.13 -17.91 0.04
C SER A 29 -23.04 -16.42 -0.21
N TYR A 30 -24.17 -15.71 -0.32
CA TYR A 30 -24.16 -14.27 -0.48
C TYR A 30 -23.46 -13.56 0.69
N HIS A 31 -23.78 -13.94 1.93
CA HIS A 31 -23.15 -13.36 3.11
C HIS A 31 -21.65 -13.62 3.17
N ASN A 32 -21.24 -14.88 2.97
CA ASN A 32 -19.83 -15.27 2.97
C ASN A 32 -19.06 -14.60 1.84
N SER A 33 -19.62 -14.57 0.62
CA SER A 33 -18.98 -13.90 -0.51
C SER A 33 -18.81 -12.41 -0.25
N LYS A 34 -19.81 -11.75 0.32
CA LYS A 34 -19.69 -10.34 0.69
C LYS A 34 -18.55 -10.13 1.70
N GLN A 35 -18.50 -10.93 2.76
CA GLN A 35 -17.46 -10.85 3.78
C GLN A 35 -16.06 -11.09 3.18
N ILE A 36 -15.89 -12.14 2.37
CA ILE A 36 -14.60 -12.44 1.72
C ILE A 36 -14.16 -11.29 0.81
N ILE A 37 -15.10 -10.69 0.06
CA ILE A 37 -14.79 -9.55 -0.81
C ILE A 37 -14.37 -8.34 0.03
N GLU A 38 -15.09 -8.02 1.11
CA GLU A 38 -14.74 -6.91 2.00
C GLU A 38 -13.38 -7.12 2.69
N GLU A 39 -13.09 -8.33 3.15
CA GLU A 39 -11.80 -8.71 3.73
C GLU A 39 -10.68 -8.58 2.70
N GLN A 40 -10.87 -9.07 1.47
CA GLN A 40 -9.88 -8.97 0.40
C GLN A 40 -9.62 -7.50 0.00
N ILE A 41 -10.67 -6.68 -0.08
CA ILE A 41 -10.55 -5.25 -0.35
C ILE A 41 -9.74 -4.57 0.75
N THR A 42 -10.07 -4.84 2.01
CA THR A 42 -9.37 -4.27 3.17
C THR A 42 -7.91 -4.68 3.18
N HIS A 43 -7.63 -5.97 2.99
CA HIS A 43 -6.26 -6.48 2.93
C HIS A 43 -5.46 -5.86 1.79
N ASN A 44 -6.05 -5.71 0.60
CA ASN A 44 -5.38 -5.07 -0.53
C ASN A 44 -5.12 -3.59 -0.27
N MET A 45 -6.06 -2.89 0.35
CA MET A 45 -5.91 -1.48 0.72
C MET A 45 -4.79 -1.31 1.75
N ASP A 46 -4.74 -2.15 2.78
CA ASP A 46 -3.69 -2.12 3.81
C ASP A 46 -2.31 -2.44 3.21
N ALA A 47 -2.24 -3.42 2.30
CA ALA A 47 -1.02 -3.76 1.59
C ALA A 47 -0.51 -2.59 0.72
N GLU A 48 -1.41 -1.92 -0.01
CA GLU A 48 -1.08 -0.77 -0.84
C GLU A 48 -0.63 0.43 0.00
N LEU A 49 -1.35 0.73 1.09
CA LEU A 49 -0.98 1.78 2.03
C LEU A 49 0.40 1.55 2.63
N LYS A 50 0.68 0.30 3.02
CA LYS A 50 2.00 -0.09 3.53
C LYS A 50 3.08 0.07 2.47
N SER A 51 2.80 -0.33 1.22
CA SER A 51 3.74 -0.16 0.10
C SER A 51 4.08 1.31 -0.13
N ILE A 52 3.06 2.18 -0.17
CA ILE A 52 3.22 3.63 -0.32
C ILE A 52 4.03 4.21 0.84
N MET A 53 3.74 3.79 2.08
CA MET A 53 4.48 4.24 3.26
C MET A 53 5.95 3.84 3.18
N THR A 54 6.25 2.59 2.81
CA THR A 54 7.62 2.11 2.62
C THR A 54 8.34 2.88 1.51
N ASP A 55 7.66 3.18 0.40
CA ASP A 55 8.24 4.01 -0.67
C ASP A 55 8.61 5.42 -0.21
N ILE A 56 7.75 6.04 0.61
CA ILE A 56 8.03 7.34 1.21
C ILE A 56 9.19 7.24 2.19
N GLU A 57 9.21 6.23 3.06
CA GLU A 57 10.32 6.00 4.01
C GLU A 57 11.65 5.79 3.29
N MET A 58 11.70 4.98 2.23
CA MET A 58 12.91 4.76 1.44
C MET A 58 13.41 6.06 0.80
N LYS A 59 12.48 6.86 0.26
CA LYS A 59 12.79 8.18 -0.30
C LYS A 59 13.35 9.14 0.75
N MET A 60 12.75 9.19 1.94
CA MET A 60 13.26 9.99 3.06
C MET A 60 14.62 9.49 3.55
N GLN A 61 14.81 8.18 3.65
CA GLN A 61 16.07 7.57 4.06
C GLN A 61 17.20 7.89 3.07
N LYS A 62 16.91 7.92 1.77
CA LYS A 62 17.87 8.35 0.74
C LYS A 62 18.33 9.78 0.97
N VAL A 63 17.41 10.71 1.21
CA VAL A 63 17.72 12.12 1.50
C VAL A 63 18.52 12.27 2.80
N SER A 64 18.14 11.53 3.84
CA SER A 64 18.87 11.50 5.12
C SER A 64 20.31 11.02 4.93
N THR A 65 20.50 9.89 4.25
CA THR A 65 21.81 9.31 3.97
C THR A 65 22.70 10.29 3.19
N MET A 66 22.13 10.94 2.17
CA MET A 66 22.81 11.95 1.36
C MET A 66 23.24 13.15 2.20
N THR A 67 22.38 13.60 3.13
CA THR A 67 22.67 14.71 4.04
C THR A 67 23.79 14.35 5.01
N GLU A 68 23.76 13.15 5.60
CA GLU A 68 24.82 12.69 6.49
C GLU A 68 26.16 12.54 5.78
N GLN A 69 26.17 11.99 4.56
CA GLN A 69 27.37 11.90 3.73
C GLN A 69 27.94 13.29 3.42
N THR A 70 27.07 14.23 3.06
CA THR A 70 27.45 15.63 2.84
C THR A 70 28.05 16.25 4.10
N ALA A 71 27.43 16.06 5.25
CA ALA A 71 27.93 16.56 6.53
C ALA A 71 29.29 15.94 6.91
N ARG A 72 29.47 14.64 6.71
CA ARG A 72 30.77 13.95 6.91
C ARG A 72 31.85 14.48 5.97
N ASN A 73 31.51 14.72 4.71
CA ASN A 73 32.44 15.29 3.74
C ASN A 73 32.85 16.71 4.16
N VAL A 74 31.90 17.58 4.51
CA VAL A 74 32.21 18.94 5.01
C VAL A 74 33.06 18.87 6.28
N GLY A 75 32.69 18.05 7.26
CA GLY A 75 33.42 17.91 8.52
C GLY A 75 34.86 17.43 8.38
N THR A 76 35.17 16.67 7.32
CA THR A 76 36.55 16.21 7.03
C THR A 76 37.35 17.17 6.15
N THR A 77 36.68 18.03 5.40
CA THR A 77 37.32 18.85 4.36
C THR A 77 37.26 20.37 4.62
N TYR A 78 36.60 20.81 5.69
CA TYR A 78 36.35 22.23 5.97
C TYR A 78 37.62 23.10 6.02
N SER A 79 38.76 22.52 6.40
CA SER A 79 40.04 23.22 6.52
C SER A 79 40.85 23.28 5.22
N THR A 80 40.51 22.45 4.23
CA THR A 80 41.29 22.28 2.98
C THR A 80 40.51 22.65 1.73
N THR A 81 39.19 22.73 1.82
CA THR A 81 38.29 22.97 0.67
C THR A 81 37.74 24.39 0.71
N LYS A 82 37.73 25.05 -0.46
CA LYS A 82 37.19 26.41 -0.61
C LYS A 82 35.67 26.38 -0.72
N LEU A 83 35.00 27.42 -0.25
CA LEU A 83 33.53 27.55 -0.30
C LEU A 83 32.93 27.29 -1.70
N LYS A 84 33.58 27.79 -2.76
CA LYS A 84 33.16 27.56 -4.15
C LYS A 84 33.13 26.07 -4.55
N GLN A 85 34.04 25.26 -4.00
CA GLN A 85 34.06 23.82 -4.28
C GLN A 85 32.90 23.10 -3.58
N TYR A 86 32.45 23.58 -2.42
CA TYR A 86 31.23 23.09 -1.80
C TYR A 86 29.97 23.49 -2.56
N GLU A 87 29.91 24.71 -3.11
CA GLU A 87 28.80 25.14 -3.97
C GLU A 87 28.66 24.22 -5.18
N GLU A 88 29.77 23.89 -5.86
CA GLU A 88 29.78 22.95 -6.99
C GLU A 88 29.40 21.52 -6.57
N MET A 89 29.80 21.06 -5.37
CA MET A 89 29.45 19.75 -4.83
C MET A 89 27.96 19.68 -4.50
N LEU A 90 27.44 20.64 -3.74
CA LEU A 90 26.04 20.72 -3.33
C LEU A 90 25.12 20.89 -4.54
N GLY A 91 25.55 21.68 -5.53
CA GLY A 91 24.85 21.84 -6.79
C GLY A 91 24.72 20.55 -7.60
N LYS A 92 25.58 19.55 -7.38
CA LYS A 92 25.45 18.21 -7.99
C LYS A 92 24.62 17.26 -7.14
N VAL A 93 24.82 17.27 -5.83
CA VAL A 93 24.16 16.38 -4.86
C VAL A 93 22.64 16.58 -4.84
N ILE A 94 22.14 17.80 -5.07
CA ILE A 94 20.69 18.06 -5.15
C ILE A 94 19.98 17.34 -6.30
N PHE A 95 20.69 16.97 -7.37
CA PHE A 95 20.10 16.26 -8.51
C PHE A 95 19.98 14.74 -8.28
N ASP A 96 20.56 14.21 -7.20
CA ASP A 96 20.47 12.79 -6.89
C ASP A 96 19.09 12.39 -6.32
N SER A 97 18.22 13.35 -5.99
CA SER A 97 16.88 13.11 -5.46
C SER A 97 15.86 14.12 -5.99
N ASP A 98 14.80 13.64 -6.65
CA ASP A 98 13.68 14.46 -7.12
C ASP A 98 12.90 15.16 -5.99
N LEU A 99 13.13 14.75 -4.74
CA LEU A 99 12.53 15.37 -3.56
C LEU A 99 13.28 16.60 -3.06
N VAL A 100 14.50 16.83 -3.52
CA VAL A 100 15.36 17.90 -2.99
C VAL A 100 15.27 19.11 -3.89
N ILE A 101 14.64 20.17 -3.39
CA ILE A 101 14.45 21.43 -4.12
C ILE A 101 15.65 22.38 -3.94
N GLY A 102 16.48 22.14 -2.91
CA GLY A 102 17.69 22.90 -2.65
C GLY A 102 18.50 22.30 -1.52
N SER A 103 19.77 22.71 -1.43
CA SER A 103 20.66 22.36 -0.33
C SER A 103 21.57 23.54 0.01
N GLY A 104 22.09 23.57 1.23
CA GLY A 104 23.00 24.60 1.68
C GLY A 104 23.82 24.13 2.87
N ILE A 105 24.96 24.79 3.08
CA ILE A 105 25.80 24.63 4.25
C ILE A 105 25.99 25.99 4.89
N TRP A 106 25.94 26.04 6.22
CA TRP A 106 26.16 27.26 6.99
C TRP A 106 27.28 27.01 7.98
N PHE A 107 28.27 27.90 8.00
CA PHE A 107 29.38 27.88 8.94
C PHE A 107 29.15 28.95 10.01
N GLU A 108 29.51 28.64 11.25
CA GLU A 108 29.51 29.62 12.33
C GLU A 108 30.56 30.72 12.01
N PRO A 109 30.22 32.01 12.22
CA PRO A 109 31.12 33.14 11.92
C PRO A 109 32.40 33.18 12.77
#